data_AF-A0A9Q9W072-F1
#
_entry.id   AF-A0A9Q9W072-F1
#
_cell.length_a   1.000
_cell.length_b   1.000
_cell.length_c   1.000
_cell.angle_alpha   90.00
_cell.angle_beta   90.00
_cell.angle_gamma   90.00
#
_symmetry.space_group_name_H-M   'P 1'
#
loop_
_entity.id
_entity.type
_entity.pdbx_description
1 polymer ?
#
loop_
_entity_poly.entity_id
_entity_poly.type
_entity_poly.pdbx_seq_one_letter_code
_entity_poly.pdbx_strand_id
1 'polypeptide(L)'
;MDMEDSAGGARKATKSKLFEFLVHGVRPGMTSGARMPHQGAPMGPPGPPYGGTPPIRPGMPNPALDPNRKRPAPTQPVQPPPVQNRPRNAKRRKMADKILPQRCQVKSDHTVQIRELVPESQAYMDLLAFERKLDQTIMRKRVDIQEALKRPMKQKRKLRLYISNTFNPAKPDAEDSEGSIASWELRVEGKLLDDPGKQKRKFSSFFKSLVIELDKDLYGPDNHLVEWHRTATSQETDGFQVKRPGDVNVRCTLLLMLDYQPPQFKLDPRLARLLGIHTQTRSCIIQALWQYVKTNKLQDSHEKEYINCDKYFQQIFDGPRLKFSEIPQRLTNLLLPPDPIVINHVISVDPNDQKKTACYDIDVEVDDPLKSQMNGFLLSTANHQEIASLDNKIHETIESINQLKIQRDFMLSFSRDPKGYIQDWICSQNRDLKLMTDTVGNPEEERRAEFYNQPWSQEAVSRYFYCKIQQRRQELEQALAMRTT
;
A
#
# COMPACT_ATOMS: atom_id res chain seq x y z
N MET A 1 -21.48 62.32 9.42
CA MET A 1 -21.51 61.80 8.04
C MET A 1 -20.32 60.88 7.91
N ASP A 2 -20.61 59.57 7.91
CA ASP A 2 -20.00 58.45 7.13
C ASP A 2 -18.48 58.42 6.96
N MET A 3 -17.73 57.30 7.04
CA MET A 3 -17.98 55.86 7.05
C MET A 3 -16.64 55.15 7.39
N GLU A 4 -16.69 53.85 7.71
CA GLU A 4 -15.59 52.85 7.77
C GLU A 4 -14.61 52.93 6.55
N ASP A 5 -13.39 52.38 6.50
CA ASP A 5 -12.96 51.02 6.88
C ASP A 5 -11.41 50.85 6.78
N SER A 6 -10.97 49.67 7.19
CA SER A 6 -9.67 49.13 7.57
C SER A 6 -8.74 48.71 6.42
N ALA A 7 -7.41 48.80 6.65
CA ALA A 7 -6.41 48.00 5.92
C ALA A 7 -5.13 47.69 6.74
N GLY A 8 -5.10 46.48 7.29
CA GLY A 8 -3.98 45.52 7.36
C GLY A 8 -2.53 45.97 7.58
N GLY A 9 -2.04 45.89 8.83
CA GLY A 9 -0.62 45.89 9.19
C GLY A 9 -0.15 44.50 9.66
N ALA A 10 0.84 43.94 8.97
CA ALA A 10 1.48 42.66 9.25
C ALA A 10 2.17 42.61 10.63
N ARG A 11 1.86 41.60 11.45
CA ARG A 11 2.60 41.29 12.69
C ARG A 11 3.28 39.93 12.59
N LYS A 12 4.60 39.96 12.68
CA LYS A 12 5.53 38.83 12.86
C LYS A 12 5.19 38.11 14.17
N ALA A 13 4.93 36.81 14.11
CA ALA A 13 4.76 35.96 15.28
C ALA A 13 6.11 35.41 15.75
N THR A 14 6.51 35.81 16.95
CA THR A 14 7.65 35.34 17.72
C THR A 14 7.44 33.92 18.27
N LYS A 15 8.50 33.12 18.21
CA LYS A 15 8.66 31.80 18.85
C LYS A 15 8.19 31.82 20.31
N SER A 16 7.25 30.94 20.67
CA SER A 16 6.79 30.77 22.06
C SER A 16 6.87 29.30 22.50
N LYS A 17 7.79 29.04 23.43
CA LYS A 17 7.63 28.25 24.68
C LYS A 17 6.79 26.95 24.64
N LEU A 18 7.07 26.01 23.73
CA LEU A 18 6.51 24.65 23.80
C LEU A 18 7.54 23.52 23.76
N PHE A 19 8.84 23.85 23.75
CA PHE A 19 9.92 22.87 23.55
C PHE A 19 10.71 22.48 24.82
N GLU A 20 10.30 22.93 26.00
CA GLU A 20 11.08 22.78 27.24
C GLU A 20 10.45 21.84 28.28
N PHE A 21 9.50 20.99 27.89
CA PHE A 21 8.81 20.08 28.83
C PHE A 21 8.95 18.59 28.54
N LEU A 22 9.83 18.18 27.60
CA LEU A 22 10.03 16.76 27.27
C LEU A 22 11.42 16.19 27.61
N VAL A 23 12.22 16.94 28.37
CA VAL A 23 13.57 16.50 28.78
C VAL A 23 13.68 16.75 30.27
N HIS A 24 13.19 15.82 31.09
CA HIS A 24 13.72 15.42 32.41
C HIS A 24 12.68 14.57 33.15
N GLY A 25 12.92 13.26 33.17
CA GLY A 25 12.16 12.27 33.94
C GLY A 25 13.11 11.20 34.44
N VAL A 26 13.59 11.40 35.66
CA VAL A 26 14.61 10.65 36.38
C VAL A 26 14.15 9.22 36.67
N ARG A 27 15.08 8.27 36.55
CA ARG A 27 14.95 6.85 36.91
C ARG A 27 15.51 6.62 38.32
N PRO A 28 14.78 5.92 39.20
CA PRO A 28 15.37 5.01 40.20
C PRO A 28 14.71 3.63 40.04
N GLY A 29 15.33 2.45 40.17
CA GLY A 29 16.51 2.04 40.91
C GLY A 29 16.12 0.90 41.87
N MET A 30 16.44 -0.35 41.49
CA MET A 30 16.56 -1.57 42.33
C MET A 30 15.23 -2.22 42.81
N THR A 31 15.05 -3.54 43.00
CA THR A 31 15.96 -4.63 43.42
C THR A 31 15.53 -6.00 42.86
N SER A 32 16.53 -6.85 42.56
CA SER A 32 16.39 -8.29 42.31
C SER A 32 15.99 -9.07 43.58
N GLY A 33 15.10 -10.06 43.45
CA GLY A 33 14.76 -11.00 44.51
C GLY A 33 14.54 -12.40 43.93
N ALA A 34 15.39 -13.33 44.33
CA ALA A 34 15.38 -14.73 43.92
C ALA A 34 14.23 -15.52 44.57
N ARG A 35 13.65 -16.50 43.85
CA ARG A 35 13.06 -17.69 44.49
C ARG A 35 13.06 -18.91 43.56
N MET A 36 13.50 -20.02 44.14
CA MET A 36 13.83 -21.33 43.58
C MET A 36 12.63 -22.12 43.00
N PRO A 37 12.88 -23.15 42.17
CA PRO A 37 11.86 -24.06 41.64
C PRO A 37 11.58 -25.21 42.61
N HIS A 38 10.34 -25.70 42.65
CA HIS A 38 9.98 -26.93 43.36
C HIS A 38 9.86 -28.09 42.36
N GLN A 39 10.74 -29.09 42.52
CA GLN A 39 10.55 -30.44 42.01
C GLN A 39 9.60 -31.22 42.93
N GLY A 40 8.72 -32.03 42.34
CA GLY A 40 7.98 -33.10 42.99
C GLY A 40 7.41 -34.01 41.92
N ALA A 41 8.08 -35.15 41.70
CA ALA A 41 7.75 -36.18 40.71
C ALA A 41 6.85 -37.28 41.36
N PRO A 42 6.82 -38.54 40.86
CA PRO A 42 5.90 -39.09 39.86
C PRO A 42 5.12 -40.30 40.42
N MET A 43 4.32 -41.00 39.59
CA MET A 43 4.31 -42.48 39.42
C MET A 43 2.99 -42.97 38.81
N GLY A 44 3.12 -43.82 37.77
CA GLY A 44 2.08 -44.76 37.34
C GLY A 44 1.98 -45.01 35.83
N PRO A 45 2.69 -46.02 35.27
CA PRO A 45 2.35 -46.71 34.01
C PRO A 45 2.05 -48.20 34.29
N PRO A 46 1.97 -49.13 33.31
CA PRO A 46 1.50 -49.11 31.91
C PRO A 46 0.52 -50.29 31.59
N GLY A 47 -0.06 -50.35 30.38
CA GLY A 47 -0.76 -51.57 29.92
C GLY A 47 -1.39 -51.51 28.52
N PRO A 48 -0.87 -52.23 27.49
CA PRO A 48 -1.31 -52.23 26.08
C PRO A 48 -1.83 -53.63 25.63
N PRO A 49 -1.70 -54.10 24.36
CA PRO A 49 -2.24 -53.65 23.06
C PRO A 49 -3.01 -54.79 22.33
N TYR A 50 -3.70 -54.55 21.20
CA TYR A 50 -3.94 -55.60 20.20
C TYR A 50 -4.09 -55.02 18.79
N GLY A 51 -3.27 -55.53 17.87
CA GLY A 51 -3.32 -55.25 16.43
C GLY A 51 -4.11 -56.32 15.64
N GLY A 52 -4.27 -56.10 14.34
CA GLY A 52 -4.74 -57.14 13.42
C GLY A 52 -5.31 -56.61 12.09
N THR A 53 -4.55 -56.80 11.01
CA THR A 53 -5.00 -56.96 9.60
C THR A 53 -4.32 -58.25 9.08
N PRO A 54 -4.64 -58.87 7.92
CA PRO A 54 -5.75 -58.76 6.94
C PRO A 54 -6.34 -60.17 6.59
N PRO A 55 -6.99 -60.41 5.42
CA PRO A 55 -6.25 -61.15 4.39
C PRO A 55 -6.53 -60.80 2.89
N ILE A 56 -5.66 -61.39 2.07
CA ILE A 56 -5.34 -61.29 0.64
C ILE A 56 -6.28 -62.10 -0.28
N ARG A 57 -6.40 -61.72 -1.57
CA ARG A 57 -6.50 -62.65 -2.75
C ARG A 57 -6.18 -61.93 -4.10
N PRO A 58 -5.84 -62.64 -5.21
CA PRO A 58 -4.49 -62.54 -5.83
C PRO A 58 -4.41 -62.33 -7.38
N GLY A 59 -3.21 -61.91 -7.86
CA GLY A 59 -2.48 -62.30 -9.10
C GLY A 59 -3.08 -61.97 -10.49
N MET A 60 -2.47 -61.13 -11.36
CA MET A 60 -1.30 -61.34 -12.30
C MET A 60 -1.79 -61.00 -13.75
N PRO A 61 -0.95 -60.78 -14.80
CA PRO A 61 0.41 -60.23 -14.90
C PRO A 61 0.57 -59.10 -15.97
N ASN A 62 1.77 -58.51 -16.00
CA ASN A 62 2.30 -57.48 -16.92
C ASN A 62 2.55 -58.02 -18.36
N PRO A 63 2.81 -57.17 -19.38
CA PRO A 63 4.22 -56.89 -19.71
C PRO A 63 4.53 -55.46 -20.19
N ALA A 64 5.80 -55.08 -19.97
CA ALA A 64 6.44 -53.83 -20.35
C ALA A 64 6.85 -53.78 -21.83
N LEU A 65 7.05 -52.57 -22.37
CA LEU A 65 7.98 -52.25 -23.47
C LEU A 65 8.36 -50.76 -23.46
N ASP A 66 9.59 -50.51 -23.91
CA ASP A 66 10.52 -49.40 -23.68
C ASP A 66 10.14 -47.97 -24.16
N PRO A 67 10.89 -46.94 -23.69
CA PRO A 67 10.66 -45.52 -23.92
C PRO A 67 11.36 -45.04 -25.21
N ASN A 68 10.87 -43.91 -25.74
CA ASN A 68 11.61 -42.84 -26.43
C ASN A 68 10.88 -42.35 -27.69
N ARG A 69 10.01 -41.33 -27.53
CA ARG A 69 9.70 -40.34 -28.58
C ARG A 69 9.06 -39.10 -27.95
N LYS A 70 9.86 -38.03 -27.81
CA LYS A 70 9.42 -36.70 -27.37
C LYS A 70 8.66 -35.99 -28.50
N ARG A 71 7.44 -35.51 -28.22
CA ARG A 71 6.74 -34.43 -28.96
C ARG A 71 6.07 -33.50 -27.92
N PRO A 72 5.97 -32.18 -28.15
CA PRO A 72 5.73 -31.21 -27.08
C PRO A 72 4.25 -30.85 -26.86
N ALA A 73 3.90 -30.68 -25.58
CA ALA A 73 2.87 -29.85 -24.90
C ALA A 73 1.39 -29.87 -25.38
N PRO A 74 0.42 -29.82 -24.44
CA PRO A 74 0.02 -28.53 -23.88
C PRO A 74 -0.13 -28.49 -22.34
N THR A 75 0.02 -27.27 -21.84
CA THR A 75 -0.02 -26.78 -20.45
C THR A 75 -1.33 -27.09 -19.71
N GLN A 76 -1.23 -27.61 -18.49
CA GLN A 76 -2.32 -27.66 -17.51
C GLN A 76 -2.50 -26.28 -16.84
N PRO A 77 -3.75 -25.87 -16.51
CA PRO A 77 -3.98 -24.67 -15.71
C PRO A 77 -3.61 -24.89 -14.24
N VAL A 78 -2.80 -23.98 -13.70
CA VAL A 78 -2.37 -23.92 -12.30
C VAL A 78 -3.56 -23.57 -11.40
N GLN A 79 -3.89 -24.44 -10.45
CA GLN A 79 -4.84 -24.15 -9.37
C GLN A 79 -4.17 -23.29 -8.27
N PRO A 80 -4.87 -22.28 -7.71
CA PRO A 80 -4.39 -21.54 -6.54
C PRO A 80 -4.50 -22.37 -5.23
N PRO A 81 -3.72 -22.03 -4.18
CA PRO A 81 -3.44 -22.89 -3.02
C PRO A 81 -4.63 -23.06 -2.06
N PRO A 82 -4.61 -24.10 -1.18
CA PRO A 82 -5.68 -24.35 -0.23
C PRO A 82 -5.73 -23.27 0.86
N VAL A 83 -6.91 -22.66 1.02
CA VAL A 83 -7.20 -21.66 2.04
C VAL A 83 -7.33 -22.36 3.39
N GLN A 84 -6.38 -22.09 4.28
CA GLN A 84 -6.40 -22.55 5.67
C GLN A 84 -7.57 -21.88 6.42
N ASN A 85 -8.47 -22.70 6.98
CA ASN A 85 -9.60 -22.27 7.79
C ASN A 85 -9.13 -21.46 9.01
N ARG A 86 -9.24 -20.14 8.96
CA ARG A 86 -9.19 -19.26 10.14
C ARG A 86 -10.58 -19.19 10.78
N PRO A 87 -10.71 -19.28 12.12
CA PRO A 87 -12.00 -19.14 12.78
C PRO A 87 -12.54 -17.71 12.57
N ARG A 88 -13.65 -17.61 11.85
CA ARG A 88 -14.48 -16.40 11.72
C ARG A 88 -15.22 -16.18 13.04
N ASN A 89 -14.60 -15.50 14.01
CA ASN A 89 -15.34 -14.90 15.14
C ASN A 89 -14.56 -13.79 15.86
N ALA A 90 -13.98 -12.87 15.11
CA ALA A 90 -13.70 -11.53 15.63
C ALA A 90 -14.76 -10.58 15.05
N LYS A 91 -15.85 -10.34 15.80
CA LYS A 91 -16.78 -9.25 15.46
C LYS A 91 -15.94 -7.97 15.31
N ARG A 92 -16.01 -7.32 14.14
CA ARG A 92 -15.38 -6.00 13.94
C ARG A 92 -15.90 -5.07 15.02
N ARG A 93 -14.99 -4.54 15.83
CA ARG A 93 -15.24 -3.61 16.93
C ARG A 93 -15.99 -2.40 16.40
N LYS A 94 -17.09 -2.01 17.06
CA LYS A 94 -17.92 -0.91 16.62
C LYS A 94 -17.54 0.33 17.41
N MET A 95 -17.60 1.51 16.78
CA MET A 95 -17.35 2.77 17.48
C MET A 95 -18.27 3.00 18.70
N ALA A 96 -19.46 2.39 18.70
CA ALA A 96 -20.38 2.41 19.84
C ALA A 96 -19.77 1.80 21.12
N ASP A 97 -18.79 0.91 20.98
CA ASP A 97 -18.17 0.19 22.09
C ASP A 97 -17.12 1.03 22.85
N LYS A 98 -16.73 2.19 22.28
CA LYS A 98 -15.88 3.21 22.90
C LYS A 98 -16.69 4.39 23.49
N ILE A 99 -18.00 4.45 23.23
CA ILE A 99 -18.84 5.57 23.65
C ILE A 99 -19.47 5.22 25.00
N LEU A 100 -19.32 6.11 25.98
CA LEU A 100 -20.03 6.00 27.26
C LEU A 100 -21.55 6.01 27.00
N PRO A 101 -22.33 5.13 27.64
CA PRO A 101 -23.76 5.02 27.35
C PRO A 101 -24.49 6.34 27.53
N GLN A 102 -25.06 6.85 26.44
CA GLN A 102 -25.94 8.03 26.44
C GLN A 102 -27.41 7.68 26.69
N ARG A 103 -27.82 6.43 26.51
CA ARG A 103 -29.24 6.02 26.53
C ARG A 103 -29.48 4.90 27.54
N CYS A 104 -30.15 5.23 28.63
CA CYS A 104 -31.14 4.32 29.21
C CYS A 104 -32.34 4.30 28.26
N GLN A 105 -32.74 3.12 27.77
CA GLN A 105 -33.96 3.00 26.95
C GLN A 105 -35.25 3.09 27.77
N VAL A 106 -35.14 3.18 29.10
CA VAL A 106 -36.28 3.43 29.98
C VAL A 106 -36.24 4.91 30.35
N LYS A 107 -37.13 5.69 29.74
CA LYS A 107 -37.51 7.03 30.24
C LYS A 107 -38.31 6.85 31.53
N SER A 108 -37.67 6.41 32.60
CA SER A 108 -38.13 6.75 33.94
C SER A 108 -37.41 8.04 34.32
N ASP A 109 -38.17 8.98 34.87
CA ASP A 109 -37.86 10.40 35.12
C ASP A 109 -36.63 10.64 36.06
N HIS A 110 -35.85 9.60 36.33
CA HIS A 110 -34.96 9.50 37.47
C HIS A 110 -33.65 8.71 37.22
N THR A 111 -33.35 8.33 35.96
CA THR A 111 -32.05 7.73 35.60
C THR A 111 -31.06 8.80 35.17
N VAL A 112 -30.16 9.17 36.08
CA VAL A 112 -29.12 10.19 35.84
C VAL A 112 -28.10 9.65 34.83
N GLN A 113 -27.79 10.42 33.79
CA GLN A 113 -26.79 9.99 32.80
C GLN A 113 -25.40 9.94 33.47
N ILE A 114 -24.52 9.00 33.05
CA ILE A 114 -23.13 8.94 33.56
C ILE A 114 -22.44 10.32 33.43
N ARG A 115 -22.81 11.09 32.40
CA ARG A 115 -22.32 12.45 32.14
C ARG A 115 -22.67 13.48 33.20
N GLU A 116 -23.83 13.34 33.82
CA GLU A 116 -24.31 14.26 34.85
C GLU A 116 -23.75 13.89 36.24
N LEU A 117 -23.27 12.65 36.38
CA LEU A 117 -22.68 12.13 37.62
C LEU A 117 -21.19 12.41 37.74
N VAL A 118 -20.47 12.45 36.61
CA VAL A 118 -19.00 12.61 36.57
C VAL A 118 -18.63 13.67 35.51
N PRO A 119 -18.26 14.90 35.91
CA PRO A 119 -17.98 15.99 34.98
C PRO A 119 -16.77 15.71 34.06
N GLU A 120 -15.81 14.89 34.50
CA GLU A 120 -14.63 14.47 33.74
C GLU A 120 -14.98 13.59 32.53
N SER A 121 -16.17 12.99 32.51
CA SER A 121 -16.65 12.18 31.38
C SER A 121 -16.77 13.00 30.08
N GLN A 122 -16.99 14.31 30.17
CA GLN A 122 -17.03 15.20 29.00
C GLN A 122 -15.64 15.34 28.38
N ALA A 123 -14.58 15.46 29.19
CA ALA A 123 -13.20 15.51 28.70
C ALA A 123 -12.83 14.23 27.93
N TYR A 124 -13.27 13.06 28.40
CA TYR A 124 -13.08 11.80 27.66
C TYR A 124 -13.78 11.80 26.29
N MET A 125 -15.00 12.32 26.22
CA MET A 125 -15.74 12.42 24.94
C MET A 125 -15.08 13.39 23.97
N ASP A 126 -14.51 14.48 24.47
CA ASP A 126 -13.75 15.44 23.67
C ASP A 126 -12.44 14.84 23.16
N LEU A 127 -11.75 14.03 23.98
CA LEU A 127 -10.59 13.24 23.55
C LEU A 127 -10.96 12.26 22.43
N LEU A 128 -12.09 11.55 22.53
CA LEU A 128 -12.58 10.68 21.44
C LEU A 128 -12.94 11.45 20.16
N ALA A 129 -13.42 12.69 20.29
CA ALA A 129 -13.70 13.54 19.13
C ALA A 129 -12.40 14.03 18.48
N PHE A 130 -11.40 14.35 19.29
CA PHE A 130 -10.05 14.72 18.83
C PHE A 130 -9.33 13.55 18.17
N GLU A 131 -9.33 12.36 18.78
CA GLU A 131 -8.79 11.10 18.24
C GLU A 131 -9.34 10.86 16.82
N ARG A 132 -10.67 10.92 16.65
CA ARG A 132 -11.31 10.77 15.33
C ARG A 132 -10.79 11.75 14.28
N LYS A 133 -10.61 13.03 14.65
CA LYS A 133 -10.09 14.05 13.72
C LYS A 133 -8.62 13.82 13.39
N LEU A 134 -7.84 13.38 14.38
CA LEU A 134 -6.43 13.05 14.22
C LEU A 134 -6.26 11.85 13.28
N ASP A 135 -6.98 10.75 13.52
CA ASP A 135 -6.95 9.54 12.71
C ASP A 135 -7.38 9.82 11.26
N GLN A 136 -8.44 10.60 11.06
CA GLN A 136 -8.86 11.04 9.72
C GLN A 136 -7.75 11.82 9.02
N THR A 137 -7.07 12.71 9.73
CA THR A 137 -5.98 13.52 9.17
C THR A 137 -4.76 12.66 8.85
N ILE A 138 -4.39 11.72 9.72
CA ILE A 138 -3.29 10.77 9.49
C ILE A 138 -3.60 9.91 8.27
N MET A 139 -4.81 9.33 8.20
CA MET A 139 -5.20 8.47 7.08
C MET A 139 -5.23 9.25 5.76
N ARG A 140 -5.78 10.46 5.74
CA ARG A 140 -5.73 11.35 4.58
C ARG A 140 -4.30 11.62 4.15
N LYS A 141 -3.42 12.03 5.08
CA LYS A 141 -2.01 12.28 4.78
C LYS A 141 -1.28 11.04 4.30
N ARG A 142 -1.61 9.85 4.82
CA ARG A 142 -1.06 8.58 4.34
C ARG A 142 -1.42 8.33 2.88
N VAL A 143 -2.67 8.58 2.50
CA VAL A 143 -3.13 8.46 1.09
C VAL A 143 -2.47 9.54 0.21
N ASP A 144 -2.38 10.78 0.68
CA ASP A 144 -1.69 11.87 -0.04
C ASP A 144 -0.23 11.50 -0.34
N ILE A 145 0.48 10.94 0.66
CA ILE A 145 1.87 10.47 0.52
C ILE A 145 1.95 9.30 -0.47
N GLN A 146 1.04 8.34 -0.40
CA GLN A 146 0.97 7.23 -1.36
C GLN A 146 0.73 7.73 -2.79
N GLU A 147 -0.13 8.73 -2.98
CA GLU A 147 -0.38 9.33 -4.29
C GLU A 147 0.85 10.11 -4.79
N ALA A 148 1.47 10.90 -3.93
CA ALA A 148 2.69 11.63 -4.26
C ALA A 148 3.82 10.69 -4.69
N LEU A 149 3.99 9.56 -4.00
CA LEU A 149 5.01 8.55 -4.34
C LEU A 149 4.78 7.84 -5.69
N LYS A 150 3.58 7.89 -6.26
CA LYS A 150 3.33 7.40 -7.63
C LYS A 150 3.97 8.29 -8.69
N ARG A 151 4.24 9.55 -8.34
CA ARG A 151 4.91 10.50 -9.24
C ARG A 151 6.42 10.38 -9.04
N PRO A 152 7.23 10.26 -10.11
CA PRO A 152 8.67 10.24 -9.99
C PRO A 152 9.17 11.54 -9.33
N MET A 153 9.80 11.43 -8.16
CA MET A 153 10.44 12.55 -7.47
C MET A 153 11.93 12.50 -7.77
N LYS A 154 12.33 13.21 -8.83
CA LYS A 154 13.72 13.29 -9.29
C LYS A 154 14.24 14.71 -9.12
N GLN A 155 15.53 14.82 -8.77
CA GLN A 155 16.25 16.08 -8.68
C GLN A 155 17.43 16.06 -9.66
N LYS A 156 17.68 17.19 -10.32
CA LYS A 156 18.86 17.35 -11.18
C LYS A 156 20.11 17.57 -10.32
N ARG A 157 21.19 16.90 -10.70
CA ARG A 157 22.52 17.01 -10.09
C ARG A 157 23.60 16.98 -11.17
N LYS A 158 24.77 17.52 -10.86
CA LYS A 158 25.93 17.53 -11.76
C LYS A 158 26.74 16.25 -11.56
N LEU A 159 26.85 15.43 -12.59
CA LEU A 159 27.81 14.33 -12.68
C LEU A 159 29.05 14.83 -13.40
N ARG A 160 30.20 14.82 -12.73
CA ARG A 160 31.48 15.20 -13.33
C ARG A 160 32.15 13.97 -13.94
N LEU A 161 32.38 14.02 -15.24
CA LEU A 161 33.19 13.09 -16.01
C LEU A 161 34.65 13.52 -16.02
N TYR A 162 35.54 12.55 -15.90
CA TYR A 162 36.98 12.68 -16.03
C TYR A 162 37.44 11.77 -17.16
N ILE A 163 38.05 12.36 -18.18
CA ILE A 163 38.65 11.66 -19.30
C ILE A 163 40.16 11.89 -19.23
N SER A 164 40.91 10.84 -18.98
CA SER A 164 42.38 10.89 -18.93
C SER A 164 42.99 9.86 -19.87
N ASN A 165 44.12 10.24 -20.46
CA ASN A 165 44.92 9.38 -21.32
C ASN A 165 46.32 9.17 -20.71
N THR A 166 46.78 7.93 -20.71
CA THR A 166 48.13 7.56 -20.28
C THR A 166 48.81 6.84 -21.44
N PHE A 167 50.02 7.27 -21.82
CA PHE A 167 50.81 6.60 -22.85
C PHE A 167 51.99 5.85 -22.24
N ASN A 168 52.08 4.56 -22.56
CA ASN A 168 53.14 3.66 -22.13
C ASN A 168 54.08 3.40 -23.33
N PRO A 169 55.28 4.00 -23.35
CA PRO A 169 56.22 3.79 -24.44
C PRO A 169 56.75 2.35 -24.47
N ALA A 170 57.17 1.90 -25.66
CA ALA A 170 57.84 0.63 -25.82
C ALA A 170 59.17 0.61 -25.06
N LYS A 171 59.42 -0.44 -24.28
CA LYS A 171 60.72 -0.64 -23.61
C LYS A 171 61.58 -1.57 -24.46
N PRO A 172 62.78 -1.14 -24.89
CA PRO A 172 63.65 -1.96 -25.73
C PRO A 172 64.38 -3.08 -24.98
N ASP A 173 64.49 -3.04 -23.64
CA ASP A 173 65.31 -4.00 -22.87
C ASP A 173 64.47 -4.81 -21.86
N ALA A 174 63.91 -5.93 -22.30
CA ALA A 174 63.47 -7.00 -21.41
C ALA A 174 64.08 -8.32 -21.92
N GLU A 175 65.18 -8.74 -21.32
CA GLU A 175 66.01 -9.88 -21.76
C GLU A 175 65.32 -11.27 -21.66
N ASP A 176 64.02 -11.38 -21.37
CA ASP A 176 63.35 -12.69 -21.27
C ASP A 176 61.85 -12.73 -21.66
N SER A 177 61.30 -11.76 -22.39
CA SER A 177 59.95 -11.86 -22.97
C SER A 177 59.76 -10.89 -24.15
N GLU A 178 58.99 -11.30 -25.17
CA GLU A 178 58.59 -10.52 -26.35
C GLU A 178 58.50 -9.00 -26.08
N GLY A 179 59.22 -8.21 -26.88
CA GLY A 179 59.37 -6.76 -26.70
C GLY A 179 58.05 -6.03 -26.39
N SER A 180 58.12 -5.11 -25.42
CA SER A 180 56.95 -4.34 -24.98
C SER A 180 56.48 -3.40 -26.08
N ILE A 181 55.31 -3.66 -26.67
CA ILE A 181 54.68 -2.81 -27.69
C ILE A 181 54.18 -1.50 -27.04
N ALA A 182 54.40 -0.37 -27.71
CA ALA A 182 53.88 0.93 -27.27
C ALA A 182 52.35 0.89 -27.19
N SER A 183 51.78 1.40 -26.11
CA SER A 183 50.34 1.35 -25.89
C SER A 183 49.83 2.59 -25.20
N TRP A 184 48.60 2.96 -25.52
CA TRP A 184 47.88 4.00 -24.81
C TRP A 184 46.75 3.38 -24.00
N GLU A 185 46.38 4.08 -22.93
CA GLU A 185 45.26 3.77 -22.06
C GLU A 185 44.36 4.99 -21.96
N LEU A 186 43.09 4.82 -22.31
CA LEU A 186 42.04 5.80 -22.10
C LEU A 186 41.23 5.39 -20.88
N ARG A 187 41.04 6.33 -19.96
CA ARG A 187 40.23 6.13 -18.77
C ARG A 187 39.09 7.15 -18.73
N VAL A 188 37.88 6.64 -18.55
CA VAL A 188 36.64 7.41 -18.44
C VAL A 188 36.04 7.13 -17.08
N GLU A 189 36.19 8.04 -16.13
CA GLU A 189 35.63 7.94 -14.78
C GLU A 189 34.54 9.00 -14.58
N GLY A 190 33.63 8.79 -13.64
CA GLY A 190 32.72 9.85 -13.25
C GLY A 190 32.34 9.83 -11.79
N LYS A 191 32.00 11.02 -11.28
CA LYS A 191 31.69 11.25 -9.88
C LYS A 191 30.55 12.24 -9.76
N LEU A 192 29.53 11.88 -8.99
CA LEU A 192 28.43 12.78 -8.67
C LEU A 192 28.93 13.90 -7.76
N LEU A 193 28.69 15.16 -8.15
CA LEU A 193 28.98 16.32 -7.33
C LEU A 193 27.87 16.51 -6.29
N ASP A 194 28.25 16.96 -5.09
CA ASP A 194 27.33 17.23 -3.98
C ASP A 194 26.37 16.07 -3.65
N ASP A 195 26.90 14.86 -3.45
CA ASP A 195 26.10 13.71 -3.02
C ASP A 195 25.89 13.75 -1.48
N PRO A 196 24.68 14.06 -0.98
CA PRO A 196 24.38 14.04 0.45
C PRO A 196 24.12 12.61 0.99
N GLY A 197 24.10 11.60 0.12
CA GLY A 197 23.75 10.23 0.45
C GLY A 197 24.88 9.41 1.08
N LYS A 198 24.53 8.49 2.00
CA LYS A 198 25.48 7.51 2.57
C LYS A 198 25.91 6.43 1.57
N GLN A 199 25.14 6.20 0.50
CA GLN A 199 25.46 5.26 -0.58
C GLN A 199 25.80 6.04 -1.85
N LYS A 200 27.09 6.10 -2.17
CA LYS A 200 27.57 6.68 -3.43
C LYS A 200 27.07 5.85 -4.60
N ARG A 201 26.30 6.45 -5.50
CA ARG A 201 25.92 5.82 -6.76
C ARG A 201 27.15 5.72 -7.67
N LYS A 202 27.25 4.59 -8.37
CA LYS A 202 28.34 4.32 -9.31
C LYS A 202 28.15 5.08 -10.61
N PHE A 203 29.24 5.51 -11.24
CA PHE A 203 29.22 6.20 -12.54
C PHE A 203 28.37 5.47 -13.59
N SER A 204 28.59 4.17 -13.76
CA SER A 204 27.90 3.37 -14.77
C SER A 204 26.39 3.25 -14.53
N SER A 205 25.90 3.56 -13.32
CA SER A 205 24.47 3.46 -12.98
C SER A 205 23.59 4.53 -13.67
N PHE A 206 24.21 5.61 -14.16
CA PHE A 206 23.54 6.72 -14.84
C PHE A 206 23.41 6.53 -16.35
N PHE A 207 24.08 5.54 -16.93
CA PHE A 207 24.14 5.33 -18.37
C PHE A 207 23.53 3.99 -18.77
N LYS A 208 22.81 3.99 -19.87
CA LYS A 208 22.27 2.80 -20.52
C LYS A 208 23.34 2.15 -21.40
N SER A 209 24.12 2.96 -22.10
CA SER A 209 25.28 2.51 -22.87
C SER A 209 26.34 3.59 -22.99
N LEU A 210 27.58 3.14 -23.21
CA LEU A 210 28.74 3.95 -23.53
C LEU A 210 29.39 3.33 -24.76
N VAL A 211 29.62 4.14 -25.79
CA VAL A 211 30.34 3.73 -26.99
C VAL A 211 31.54 4.65 -27.16
N ILE A 212 32.71 4.08 -27.40
CA ILE A 212 33.93 4.81 -27.72
C ILE A 212 34.30 4.43 -29.16
N GLU A 213 34.17 5.40 -30.05
CA GLU A 213 34.57 5.29 -31.45
C GLU A 213 35.98 5.86 -31.60
N LEU A 214 36.91 5.03 -32.04
CA LEU A 214 38.28 5.37 -32.39
C LEU A 214 38.39 5.62 -33.89
N ASP A 215 39.52 6.18 -34.31
CA ASP A 215 39.79 6.41 -35.73
C ASP A 215 39.78 5.09 -36.53
N LYS A 216 38.84 4.98 -37.48
CA LYS A 216 38.58 3.79 -38.29
C LYS A 216 39.77 3.44 -39.19
N ASP A 217 40.52 4.44 -39.65
CA ASP A 217 41.65 4.22 -40.54
C ASP A 217 42.85 3.59 -39.81
N LEU A 218 42.95 3.83 -38.49
CA LEU A 218 44.03 3.30 -37.64
C LEU A 218 43.74 1.88 -37.11
N TYR A 219 42.51 1.59 -36.71
CA TYR A 219 42.15 0.32 -36.06
C TYR A 219 41.31 -0.63 -36.93
N GLY A 220 40.90 -0.19 -38.12
CA GLY A 220 40.06 -0.96 -39.01
C GLY A 220 38.60 -1.08 -38.54
N PRO A 221 37.73 -1.68 -39.37
CA PRO A 221 36.29 -1.70 -39.13
C PRO A 221 35.87 -2.51 -37.89
N ASP A 222 36.66 -3.47 -37.45
CA ASP A 222 36.26 -4.38 -36.37
C ASP A 222 36.79 -3.95 -34.98
N ASN A 223 37.87 -3.18 -34.91
CA ASN A 223 38.51 -2.82 -33.63
C ASN A 223 38.38 -1.35 -33.23
N HIS A 224 37.86 -0.50 -34.11
CA HIS A 224 37.67 0.93 -33.84
C HIS A 224 36.54 1.23 -32.84
N LEU A 225 35.61 0.29 -32.60
CA LEU A 225 34.48 0.49 -31.69
C LEU A 225 34.66 -0.29 -30.38
N VAL A 226 34.44 0.39 -29.26
CA VAL A 226 34.33 -0.23 -27.94
C VAL A 226 32.97 0.12 -27.36
N GLU A 227 32.11 -0.88 -27.20
CA GLU A 227 30.73 -0.70 -26.74
C GLU A 227 30.51 -1.36 -25.39
N TRP A 228 29.89 -0.63 -24.48
CA TRP A 228 29.37 -1.14 -23.22
C TRP A 228 27.86 -0.87 -23.16
N HIS A 229 27.10 -1.93 -22.92
CA HIS A 229 25.65 -1.88 -22.77
C HIS A 229 25.27 -2.40 -21.39
N ARG A 230 24.47 -1.63 -20.66
CA ARG A 230 23.94 -2.04 -19.36
C ARG A 230 22.93 -3.16 -19.55
N THR A 231 23.17 -4.27 -18.86
CA THR A 231 22.25 -5.41 -18.74
C THR A 231 21.82 -5.60 -17.29
N ALA A 232 20.79 -6.41 -17.04
CA ALA A 232 20.28 -6.67 -15.70
C ALA A 232 21.31 -7.32 -14.74
N THR A 233 22.36 -7.93 -15.29
CA THR A 233 23.44 -8.60 -14.55
C THR A 233 24.75 -7.80 -14.54
N SER A 234 24.79 -6.62 -15.16
CA SER A 234 25.99 -5.79 -15.23
C SER A 234 26.39 -5.29 -13.84
N GLN A 235 27.65 -5.51 -13.46
CA GLN A 235 28.20 -4.90 -12.25
C GLN A 235 28.42 -3.40 -12.45
N GLU A 236 28.03 -2.60 -11.47
CA GLU A 236 28.17 -1.16 -11.55
C GLU A 236 29.60 -0.71 -11.18
N THR A 237 30.19 0.15 -12.00
CA THR A 237 31.58 0.62 -11.89
C THR A 237 31.66 2.14 -11.88
N ASP A 238 32.74 2.69 -11.32
CA ASP A 238 33.01 4.14 -11.28
C ASP A 238 33.74 4.66 -12.52
N GLY A 239 34.19 3.76 -13.40
CA GLY A 239 34.82 4.12 -14.66
C GLY A 239 35.08 2.93 -15.56
N PHE A 240 35.50 3.24 -16.79
CA PHE A 240 35.92 2.29 -17.81
C PHE A 240 37.35 2.61 -18.25
N GLN A 241 38.12 1.56 -18.52
CA GLN A 241 39.50 1.65 -18.94
C GLN A 241 39.66 0.85 -20.24
N VAL A 242 40.21 1.48 -21.27
CA VAL A 242 40.46 0.86 -22.57
C VAL A 242 41.94 1.01 -22.88
N LYS A 243 42.61 -0.11 -23.19
CA LYS A 243 44.02 -0.14 -23.57
C LYS A 243 44.17 -0.74 -24.96
N ARG A 244 44.92 -0.09 -25.84
CA ARG A 244 45.25 -0.58 -27.19
C ARG A 244 46.72 -0.28 -27.53
N PRO A 245 47.35 -1.09 -28.40
CA PRO A 245 48.67 -0.77 -28.93
C PRO A 245 48.58 0.41 -29.91
N GLY A 246 49.64 1.22 -29.96
CA GLY A 246 49.75 2.36 -30.87
C GLY A 246 50.68 3.44 -30.34
N ASP A 247 51.39 4.10 -31.25
CA ASP A 247 52.39 5.15 -31.01
C ASP A 247 52.05 6.48 -31.70
N VAL A 248 50.84 6.59 -32.27
CA VAL A 248 50.31 7.78 -32.94
C VAL A 248 49.12 8.34 -32.17
N ASN A 249 48.93 9.66 -32.25
CA ASN A 249 47.75 10.34 -31.69
C ASN A 249 46.45 9.78 -32.31
N VAL A 250 45.49 9.41 -31.46
CA VAL A 250 44.22 8.82 -31.89
C VAL A 250 43.09 9.77 -31.54
N ARG A 251 42.26 10.15 -32.53
CA ARG A 251 41.00 10.83 -32.25
C ARG A 251 39.97 9.81 -31.81
N CYS A 252 39.24 10.13 -30.74
CA CYS A 252 38.14 9.32 -30.27
C CYS A 252 36.89 10.15 -29.96
N THR A 253 35.75 9.54 -30.19
CA THR A 253 34.43 10.11 -29.93
C THR A 253 33.75 9.23 -28.89
N LEU A 254 33.40 9.81 -27.75
CA LEU A 254 32.64 9.14 -26.71
C LEU A 254 31.16 9.46 -26.89
N LEU A 255 30.33 8.43 -27.05
CA LEU A 255 28.88 8.53 -27.10
C LEU A 255 28.29 7.93 -25.82
N LEU A 256 27.75 8.80 -24.97
CA LEU A 256 27.18 8.44 -23.67
C LEU A 256 25.65 8.51 -23.73
N MET A 257 24.98 7.37 -23.58
CA MET A 257 23.51 7.29 -23.54
C MET A 257 23.04 7.23 -22.10
N LEU A 258 22.34 8.28 -21.63
CA LEU A 258 21.78 8.33 -20.28
C LEU A 258 20.65 7.33 -20.07
N ASP A 259 20.59 6.73 -18.89
CA ASP A 259 19.49 5.84 -18.46
C ASP A 259 18.39 6.64 -17.75
N TYR A 260 17.46 7.20 -18.54
CA TYR A 260 16.32 7.92 -18.00
C TYR A 260 15.30 6.98 -17.38
N GLN A 261 14.96 7.21 -16.10
CA GLN A 261 13.92 6.46 -15.39
C GLN A 261 12.87 7.42 -14.78
N PRO A 262 11.66 7.51 -15.36
CA PRO A 262 11.13 6.71 -16.47
C PRO A 262 11.74 7.09 -17.85
N PRO A 263 11.62 6.22 -18.87
CA PRO A 263 12.17 6.47 -20.20
C PRO A 263 11.70 7.80 -20.79
N GLN A 264 12.67 8.62 -21.21
CA GLN A 264 12.45 9.85 -21.96
C GLN A 264 12.67 9.59 -23.46
N PHE A 265 12.00 10.39 -24.28
CA PHE A 265 12.03 10.28 -25.73
C PHE A 265 12.28 11.65 -26.33
N LYS A 266 13.08 11.69 -27.39
CA LYS A 266 13.22 12.86 -28.24
C LYS A 266 12.00 12.94 -29.16
N LEU A 267 11.39 14.11 -29.25
CA LEU A 267 10.25 14.30 -30.14
C LEU A 267 10.73 14.59 -31.57
N ASP A 268 9.93 14.18 -32.55
CA ASP A 268 10.07 14.67 -33.93
C ASP A 268 10.17 16.22 -33.95
N PRO A 269 11.07 16.82 -34.75
CA PRO A 269 11.30 18.26 -34.74
C PRO A 269 10.03 19.12 -34.93
N ARG A 270 9.04 18.63 -35.68
CA ARG A 270 7.78 19.34 -35.94
C ARG A 270 6.93 19.36 -34.68
N LEU A 271 6.82 18.21 -34.03
CA LEU A 271 6.10 18.06 -32.76
C LEU A 271 6.81 18.77 -31.61
N ALA A 272 8.13 18.71 -31.58
CA ALA A 272 8.96 19.39 -30.59
C ALA A 272 8.76 20.91 -30.61
N ARG A 273 8.75 21.50 -31.82
CA ARG A 273 8.49 22.93 -32.02
C ARG A 273 7.07 23.33 -31.62
N LEU A 274 6.08 22.49 -31.91
CA LEU A 274 4.69 22.78 -31.58
C LEU A 274 4.45 22.79 -30.06
N LEU A 275 5.01 21.81 -29.35
CA LEU A 275 4.82 21.65 -27.90
C LEU A 275 5.83 22.46 -27.07
N GLY A 276 6.92 22.95 -27.68
CA GLY A 276 8.03 23.57 -26.96
C GLY A 276 8.84 22.58 -26.13
N ILE A 277 8.85 21.30 -26.51
CA ILE A 277 9.47 20.20 -25.76
C ILE A 277 10.44 19.46 -26.67
N HIS A 278 11.70 19.34 -26.29
CA HIS A 278 12.70 18.57 -27.05
C HIS A 278 12.77 17.09 -26.63
N THR A 279 12.94 16.84 -25.32
CA THR A 279 13.07 15.50 -24.74
C THR A 279 12.26 15.40 -23.46
N GLN A 280 11.33 14.45 -23.37
CA GLN A 280 10.47 14.26 -22.19
C GLN A 280 9.93 12.83 -22.08
N THR A 281 9.29 12.52 -20.95
CA THR A 281 8.58 11.26 -20.77
C THR A 281 7.30 11.21 -21.62
N ARG A 282 6.88 10.02 -22.05
CA ARG A 282 5.65 9.83 -22.84
C ARG A 282 4.41 10.43 -22.16
N SER A 283 4.32 10.33 -20.82
CA SER A 283 3.20 10.89 -20.06
C SER A 283 3.17 12.43 -20.13
N CYS A 284 4.32 13.09 -19.93
CA CYS A 284 4.42 14.55 -20.05
C CYS A 284 4.12 15.03 -21.47
N ILE A 285 4.56 14.29 -22.50
CA ILE A 285 4.27 14.63 -23.90
C ILE A 285 2.77 14.56 -24.19
N ILE A 286 2.07 13.52 -23.73
CA ILE A 286 0.62 13.39 -23.89
C ILE A 286 -0.11 14.52 -23.13
N GLN A 287 0.35 14.88 -21.93
CA GLN A 287 -0.21 16.02 -21.19
C GLN A 287 -0.01 17.35 -21.92
N ALA A 288 1.16 17.57 -22.53
CA ALA A 288 1.43 18.76 -23.32
C ALA A 288 0.56 18.83 -24.58
N LEU A 289 0.40 17.70 -25.29
CA LEU A 289 -0.55 17.58 -26.40
C LEU A 289 -1.98 17.93 -25.96
N TRP A 290 -2.40 17.39 -24.81
CA TRP A 290 -3.73 17.68 -24.26
C TRP A 290 -3.90 19.16 -23.89
N GLN A 291 -2.85 19.77 -23.33
CA GLN A 291 -2.85 21.20 -23.01
C GLN A 291 -2.96 22.04 -24.29
N TYR A 292 -2.27 21.66 -25.37
CA TYR A 292 -2.39 22.31 -26.67
C TYR A 292 -3.81 22.21 -27.22
N VAL A 293 -4.42 21.02 -27.19
CA VAL A 293 -5.81 20.78 -27.64
C VAL A 293 -6.80 21.66 -26.87
N LYS A 294 -6.65 21.75 -25.54
CA LYS A 294 -7.51 22.60 -24.70
C LYS A 294 -7.32 24.08 -25.00
N THR A 295 -6.07 24.53 -25.10
CA THR A 295 -5.75 25.95 -25.31
C THR A 295 -6.30 26.46 -26.64
N ASN A 296 -6.19 25.64 -27.68
CA ASN A 296 -6.68 25.95 -29.03
C ASN A 296 -8.14 25.51 -29.27
N LYS A 297 -8.84 24.98 -28.24
CA LYS A 297 -10.24 24.52 -28.32
C LYS A 297 -10.49 23.54 -29.48
N LEU A 298 -9.56 22.61 -29.68
CA LEU A 298 -9.60 21.65 -30.78
C LEU A 298 -10.47 20.42 -30.49
N GLN A 299 -10.99 20.29 -29.26
CA GLN A 299 -11.91 19.20 -28.93
C GLN A 299 -13.28 19.47 -29.54
N ASP A 300 -13.86 18.44 -30.15
CA ASP A 300 -15.20 18.54 -30.75
C ASP A 300 -16.28 18.79 -29.68
N SER A 301 -17.24 19.68 -29.98
CA SER A 301 -18.29 20.09 -29.05
C SER A 301 -19.36 19.03 -28.83
N HIS A 302 -19.66 18.23 -29.86
CA HIS A 302 -20.68 17.18 -29.82
C HIS A 302 -20.05 15.85 -29.41
N GLU A 303 -18.90 15.49 -29.99
CA GLU A 303 -18.22 14.23 -29.75
C GLU A 303 -16.90 14.43 -29.01
N LYS A 304 -16.95 14.53 -27.67
CA LYS A 304 -15.76 14.83 -26.83
C LYS A 304 -14.60 13.84 -26.94
N GLU A 305 -14.78 12.70 -27.61
CA GLU A 305 -13.70 11.74 -27.89
C GLU A 305 -12.83 12.12 -29.09
N TYR A 306 -13.32 13.01 -29.96
CA TYR A 306 -12.60 13.47 -31.15
C TYR A 306 -11.95 14.84 -30.95
N ILE A 307 -10.83 14.98 -31.62
CA ILE A 307 -10.06 16.21 -31.75
C ILE A 307 -10.08 16.60 -33.23
N ASN A 308 -10.52 17.82 -33.50
CA ASN A 308 -10.48 18.43 -34.82
C ASN A 308 -9.07 19.00 -35.03
N CYS A 309 -8.29 18.33 -35.87
CA CYS A 309 -6.88 18.67 -36.08
C CYS A 309 -6.78 20.02 -36.80
N ASP A 310 -6.05 20.97 -36.20
CA ASP A 310 -5.68 22.20 -36.88
C ASP A 310 -4.59 21.95 -37.94
N LYS A 311 -4.15 23.01 -38.63
CA LYS A 311 -3.11 22.94 -39.66
C LYS A 311 -1.81 22.29 -39.20
N TYR A 312 -1.46 22.39 -37.91
CA TYR A 312 -0.23 21.82 -37.36
C TYR A 312 -0.41 20.35 -36.96
N PHE A 313 -1.55 20.00 -36.37
CA PHE A 313 -1.90 18.62 -36.05
C PHE A 313 -2.11 17.78 -37.32
N GLN A 314 -2.76 18.33 -38.35
CA GLN A 314 -2.93 17.65 -39.63
C GLN A 314 -1.58 17.32 -40.26
N GLN A 315 -0.63 18.26 -40.15
CA GLN A 315 0.73 18.10 -40.61
C GLN A 315 1.50 16.99 -39.88
N ILE A 316 1.28 16.81 -38.57
CA ILE A 316 2.05 15.87 -37.74
C ILE A 316 1.40 14.48 -37.68
N PHE A 317 0.07 14.40 -37.60
CA PHE A 317 -0.68 13.16 -37.38
C PHE A 317 -1.38 12.62 -38.64
N ASP A 318 -1.26 13.32 -39.77
CA ASP A 318 -1.80 12.93 -41.09
C ASP A 318 -3.29 12.57 -41.02
N GLY A 319 -4.12 13.55 -40.65
CA GLY A 319 -5.57 13.40 -40.64
C GLY A 319 -6.32 14.65 -40.17
N PRO A 320 -7.53 14.92 -40.70
CA PRO A 320 -8.34 16.08 -40.31
C PRO A 320 -8.97 15.93 -38.92
N ARG A 321 -9.15 14.69 -38.45
CA ARG A 321 -9.77 14.35 -37.18
C ARG A 321 -9.03 13.19 -36.53
N LEU A 322 -8.87 13.24 -35.22
CA LEU A 322 -8.11 12.26 -34.44
C LEU A 322 -8.87 11.89 -33.17
N LYS A 323 -8.97 10.59 -32.84
CA LYS A 323 -9.57 10.15 -31.56
C LYS A 323 -8.54 10.18 -30.43
N PHE A 324 -8.95 10.56 -29.22
CA PHE A 324 -8.02 10.65 -28.09
C PHE A 324 -7.33 9.31 -27.77
N SER A 325 -8.03 8.18 -27.95
CA SER A 325 -7.49 6.83 -27.74
C SER A 325 -6.41 6.43 -28.75
N GLU A 326 -6.35 7.09 -29.91
CA GLU A 326 -5.37 6.81 -30.97
C GLU A 326 -4.05 7.57 -30.76
N ILE A 327 -4.07 8.65 -29.97
CA ILE A 327 -2.89 9.49 -29.71
C ILE A 327 -1.68 8.66 -29.26
N PRO A 328 -1.78 7.73 -28.29
CA PRO A 328 -0.62 6.96 -27.86
C PRO A 328 -0.02 6.15 -29.01
N GLN A 329 -0.83 5.53 -29.87
CA GLN A 329 -0.37 4.73 -30.99
C GLN A 329 0.31 5.60 -32.05
N ARG A 330 -0.37 6.68 -32.49
CA ARG A 330 0.16 7.64 -33.47
C ARG A 330 1.45 8.31 -33.00
N LEU A 331 1.55 8.59 -31.70
CA LEU A 331 2.74 9.19 -31.10
C LEU A 331 3.96 8.25 -31.16
N THR A 332 3.78 6.93 -31.20
CA THR A 332 4.90 5.96 -31.18
C THR A 332 5.92 6.20 -32.29
N ASN A 333 5.46 6.56 -33.50
CA ASN A 333 6.33 6.83 -34.64
C ASN A 333 7.01 8.21 -34.59
N LEU A 334 6.56 9.09 -33.69
CA LEU A 334 7.07 10.44 -33.49
C LEU A 334 7.99 10.56 -32.26
N LEU A 335 8.17 9.45 -31.52
CA LEU A 335 9.05 9.36 -30.36
C LEU A 335 10.32 8.61 -30.76
N LEU A 336 11.41 9.35 -30.83
CA LEU A 336 12.74 8.85 -31.12
C LEU A 336 13.51 8.58 -29.82
N PRO A 337 14.54 7.72 -29.83
CA PRO A 337 15.46 7.62 -28.71
C PRO A 337 16.11 8.99 -28.42
N PRO A 338 16.42 9.32 -27.15
CA PRO A 338 17.18 10.51 -26.81
C PRO A 338 18.54 10.53 -27.51
N ASP A 339 19.02 11.73 -27.83
CA ASP A 339 20.35 11.88 -28.42
C ASP A 339 21.45 11.49 -27.40
N PRO A 340 22.50 10.78 -27.84
CA PRO A 340 23.68 10.56 -27.01
C PRO A 340 24.38 11.89 -26.71
N ILE A 341 25.05 11.93 -25.56
CA ILE A 341 26.03 12.99 -25.28
C ILE A 341 27.30 12.62 -26.02
N VAL A 342 27.72 13.48 -26.96
CA VAL A 342 28.90 13.28 -27.80
C VAL A 342 30.05 14.14 -27.28
N ILE A 343 31.17 13.50 -26.94
CA ILE A 343 32.40 14.17 -26.49
C ILE A 343 33.54 13.77 -27.40
N ASN A 344 34.13 14.74 -28.07
CA ASN A 344 35.31 14.53 -28.92
C ASN A 344 36.58 14.71 -28.06
N HIS A 345 37.46 13.72 -28.10
CA HIS A 345 38.73 13.72 -27.37
C HIS A 345 39.86 13.23 -28.27
N VAL A 346 41.09 13.68 -27.98
CA VAL A 346 42.28 13.24 -28.71
C VAL A 346 43.24 12.62 -27.71
N ILE A 347 43.53 11.34 -27.93
CA ILE A 347 44.49 10.58 -27.14
C ILE A 347 45.87 10.99 -27.66
N SER A 348 46.57 11.81 -26.88
CA SER A 348 47.94 12.23 -27.18
C SER A 348 48.96 11.22 -26.67
N VAL A 349 50.00 10.94 -27.46
CA VAL A 349 51.16 10.13 -27.05
C VAL A 349 52.27 10.97 -26.41
N ASP A 350 52.13 12.30 -26.40
CA ASP A 350 53.14 13.20 -25.88
C ASP A 350 53.30 13.07 -24.36
N PRO A 351 54.54 12.88 -23.84
CA PRO A 351 54.80 12.76 -22.40
C PRO A 351 54.33 13.95 -21.55
N ASN A 352 54.28 15.14 -22.16
CA ASN A 352 53.84 16.37 -21.49
C ASN A 352 52.31 16.46 -21.29
N ASP A 353 51.53 15.72 -22.10
CA ASP A 353 50.06 15.76 -22.05
C ASP A 353 49.44 14.66 -21.17
N GLN A 354 50.24 13.69 -20.69
CA GLN A 354 49.78 12.55 -19.88
C GLN A 354 49.09 12.92 -18.54
N LYS A 355 49.16 14.18 -18.11
CA LYS A 355 48.52 14.66 -16.87
C LYS A 355 47.29 15.54 -17.09
N LYS A 356 46.87 15.77 -18.35
CA LYS A 356 45.70 16.60 -18.64
C LYS A 356 44.42 15.76 -18.59
N THR A 357 43.74 15.80 -17.45
CA THR A 357 42.39 15.21 -17.32
C THR A 357 41.35 16.20 -17.82
N ALA A 358 40.65 15.86 -18.91
CA ALA A 358 39.51 16.63 -19.37
C ALA A 358 38.30 16.39 -18.45
N CYS A 359 37.65 17.46 -18.02
CA CYS A 359 36.52 17.41 -17.09
C CYS A 359 35.24 17.93 -17.75
N TYR A 360 34.15 17.17 -17.71
CA TYR A 360 32.86 17.55 -18.26
C TYR A 360 31.75 17.38 -17.22
N ASP A 361 30.85 18.35 -17.13
CA ASP A 361 29.71 18.29 -16.20
C ASP A 361 28.41 17.96 -16.95
N ILE A 362 27.78 16.85 -16.57
CA ILE A 362 26.50 16.39 -17.14
C ILE A 362 25.40 16.53 -16.09
N ASP A 363 24.24 17.05 -16.48
CA ASP A 363 23.07 17.04 -15.61
C ASP A 363 22.40 15.67 -15.61
N VAL A 364 22.35 15.02 -14.46
CA VAL A 364 21.72 13.71 -14.24
C VAL A 364 20.58 13.81 -13.23
N GLU A 365 19.58 12.94 -13.37
CA GLU A 365 18.43 12.87 -12.47
C GLU A 365 18.64 11.82 -11.38
N VAL A 366 18.59 12.24 -10.12
CA VAL A 366 18.74 11.38 -8.93
C VAL A 366 17.42 11.32 -8.17
N ASP A 367 17.12 10.20 -7.51
CA ASP A 367 15.95 10.13 -6.63
C ASP A 367 16.06 11.13 -5.47
N ASP A 368 14.95 11.79 -5.16
CA ASP A 368 14.84 12.68 -4.01
C ASP A 368 14.96 11.88 -2.70
N PRO A 369 15.85 12.25 -1.76
CA PRO A 369 15.94 11.61 -0.43
C PRO A 369 14.61 11.57 0.33
N LEU A 370 13.70 12.53 0.08
CA LEU A 370 12.37 12.57 0.67
C LEU A 370 11.56 11.30 0.36
N LYS A 371 11.78 10.67 -0.80
CA LYS A 371 11.13 9.41 -1.19
C LYS A 371 11.39 8.30 -0.17
N SER A 372 12.63 8.20 0.35
CA SER A 372 12.99 7.21 1.37
C SER A 372 12.29 7.49 2.70
N GLN A 373 12.23 8.76 3.11
CA GLN A 373 11.55 9.19 4.34
C GLN A 373 10.04 8.92 4.27
N MET A 374 9.39 9.25 3.15
CA MET A 374 7.98 8.98 2.90
C MET A 374 7.67 7.48 2.94
N ASN A 375 8.51 6.64 2.30
CA ASN A 375 8.39 5.19 2.41
C ASN A 375 8.56 4.69 3.84
N GLY A 376 9.53 5.24 4.58
CA GLY A 376 9.71 4.96 6.00
C GLY A 376 8.46 5.27 6.83
N PHE A 377 7.83 6.42 6.60
CA PHE A 377 6.57 6.79 7.24
C PHE A 377 5.43 5.81 6.92
N LEU A 378 5.26 5.42 5.64
CA LEU A 378 4.19 4.51 5.23
C LEU A 378 4.34 3.09 5.77
N LEU A 379 5.58 2.62 5.90
CA LEU A 379 5.92 1.30 6.43
C LEU A 379 5.98 1.26 7.96
N SER A 380 6.07 2.43 8.60
CA SER A 380 6.01 2.52 10.05
C SER A 380 4.65 2.02 10.55
N THR A 381 4.64 0.80 11.08
CA THR A 381 3.55 0.24 11.87
C THR A 381 3.84 0.35 13.37
N ALA A 382 4.91 1.06 13.73
CA ALA A 382 5.30 1.26 15.12
C ALA A 382 4.08 1.72 15.93
N ASN A 383 3.86 1.05 17.06
CA ASN A 383 2.83 1.35 18.05
C ASN A 383 1.40 0.89 17.73
N HIS A 384 1.12 0.23 16.60
CA HIS A 384 -0.25 -0.29 16.34
C HIS A 384 -0.67 -1.37 17.35
N GLN A 385 0.26 -2.21 17.80
CA GLN A 385 -0.01 -3.25 18.80
C GLN A 385 -0.30 -2.65 20.19
N GLU A 386 0.43 -1.60 20.57
CA GLU A 386 0.22 -0.88 21.83
C GLU A 386 -1.10 -0.10 21.81
N ILE A 387 -1.43 0.55 20.70
CA ILE A 387 -2.74 1.19 20.52
C ILE A 387 -3.87 0.15 20.66
N ALA A 388 -3.70 -1.03 20.05
CA ALA A 388 -4.71 -2.09 20.15
C ALA A 388 -4.87 -2.64 21.58
N SER A 389 -3.80 -2.71 22.37
CA SER A 389 -3.88 -3.13 23.78
C SER A 389 -4.52 -2.07 24.67
N LEU A 390 -4.20 -0.79 24.45
CA LEU A 390 -4.85 0.33 25.13
C LEU A 390 -6.34 0.40 24.80
N ASP A 391 -6.72 0.17 23.54
CA ASP A 391 -8.11 0.09 23.11
C ASP A 391 -8.89 -1.03 23.79
N ASN A 392 -8.26 -2.20 24.00
CA ASN A 392 -8.88 -3.29 24.76
C ASN A 392 -9.14 -2.88 26.21
N LYS A 393 -8.14 -2.25 26.83
CA LYS A 393 -8.24 -1.79 28.22
C LYS A 393 -9.32 -0.73 28.39
N ILE A 394 -9.45 0.19 27.43
CA ILE A 394 -10.54 1.17 27.38
C ILE A 394 -11.89 0.44 27.33
N HIS A 395 -12.03 -0.55 26.46
CA HIS A 395 -13.28 -1.30 26.31
C HIS A 395 -13.67 -2.07 27.59
N GLU A 396 -12.73 -2.81 28.19
CA GLU A 396 -12.94 -3.53 29.46
C GLU A 396 -13.35 -2.57 30.58
N THR A 397 -12.72 -1.39 30.63
CA THR A 397 -13.04 -0.36 31.65
C THR A 397 -14.45 0.21 31.42
N ILE A 398 -14.85 0.48 30.18
CA ILE A 398 -16.20 0.95 29.85
C ILE A 398 -17.25 -0.10 30.22
N GLU A 399 -16.99 -1.38 29.95
CA GLU A 399 -17.90 -2.46 30.34
C GLU A 399 -18.07 -2.53 31.86
N SER A 400 -16.96 -2.43 32.61
CA SER A 400 -17.00 -2.38 34.07
C SER A 400 -17.78 -1.16 34.58
N ILE A 401 -17.58 0.02 34.00
CA ILE A 401 -18.36 1.24 34.31
C ILE A 401 -19.85 0.99 34.08
N ASN A 402 -20.22 0.31 32.99
CA ASN A 402 -21.62 0.02 32.67
C ASN A 402 -22.26 -0.93 33.69
N GLN A 403 -21.55 -1.99 34.08
CA GLN A 403 -22.01 -2.93 35.11
C GLN A 403 -22.22 -2.21 36.45
N LEU A 404 -21.25 -1.40 36.88
CA LEU A 404 -21.34 -0.62 38.12
C LEU A 404 -22.47 0.40 38.07
N LYS A 405 -22.70 1.03 36.91
CA LYS A 405 -23.83 1.94 36.72
C LYS A 405 -25.17 1.23 36.88
N ILE A 406 -25.35 0.05 36.28
CA ILE A 406 -26.57 -0.76 36.44
C ILE A 406 -26.79 -1.12 37.91
N GLN A 407 -25.75 -1.56 38.62
CA GLN A 407 -25.83 -1.89 40.05
C GLN A 407 -26.20 -0.67 40.90
N ARG A 408 -25.57 0.47 40.64
CA ARG A 408 -25.88 1.74 41.31
C ARG A 408 -27.33 2.14 41.08
N ASP A 409 -27.79 2.12 39.84
CA ASP A 409 -29.14 2.53 39.47
C ASP A 409 -30.18 1.59 40.12
N PHE A 410 -29.91 0.27 40.17
CA PHE A 410 -30.71 -0.73 40.90
C PHE A 410 -30.83 -0.38 42.39
N MET A 411 -29.71 -0.11 43.06
CA MET A 411 -29.72 0.20 44.49
C MET A 411 -30.41 1.53 44.78
N LEU A 412 -30.27 2.53 43.90
CA LEU A 412 -30.94 3.82 44.03
C LEU A 412 -32.45 3.75 43.77
N SER A 413 -32.90 2.93 42.81
CA SER A 413 -34.34 2.74 42.59
C SER A 413 -34.99 2.04 43.77
N PHE A 414 -34.32 1.04 44.35
CA PHE A 414 -34.80 0.37 45.57
C PHE A 414 -34.85 1.32 46.78
N SER A 415 -33.83 2.15 46.99
CA SER A 415 -33.79 3.04 48.15
C SER A 415 -34.81 4.19 48.08
N ARG A 416 -35.25 4.57 46.88
CA ARG A 416 -36.25 5.64 46.68
C ARG A 416 -37.69 5.18 46.90
N ASP A 417 -38.08 4.04 46.32
CA ASP A 417 -39.39 3.43 46.52
C ASP A 417 -39.26 1.90 46.58
N PRO A 418 -38.95 1.33 47.76
CA PRO A 418 -38.70 -0.10 47.88
C PRO A 418 -39.94 -0.93 47.56
N LYS A 419 -41.15 -0.42 47.86
CA LYS A 419 -42.40 -1.17 47.64
C LYS A 419 -42.74 -1.24 46.16
N GLY A 420 -42.77 -0.09 45.47
CA GLY A 420 -43.01 -0.05 44.03
C GLY A 420 -41.94 -0.82 43.26
N TYR A 421 -40.68 -0.65 43.66
CA TYR A 421 -39.57 -1.33 43.02
C TYR A 421 -39.60 -2.85 43.14
N ILE A 422 -39.92 -3.41 44.32
CA ILE A 422 -40.05 -4.87 44.49
C ILE A 422 -41.17 -5.42 43.59
N GLN A 423 -42.31 -4.71 43.50
CA GLN A 423 -43.41 -5.12 42.64
C GLN A 423 -42.99 -5.14 41.16
N ASP A 424 -42.36 -4.08 40.69
CA ASP A 424 -41.85 -3.98 39.32
C ASP A 424 -40.78 -5.05 39.04
N TRP A 425 -39.90 -5.30 40.01
CA TRP A 425 -38.85 -6.31 39.90
C TRP A 425 -39.43 -7.72 39.79
N ILE A 426 -40.42 -8.09 40.62
CA ILE A 426 -41.11 -9.39 40.52
C ILE A 426 -41.78 -9.54 39.15
N CYS A 427 -42.46 -8.50 38.68
CA CYS A 427 -43.08 -8.49 37.36
C CYS A 427 -42.04 -8.65 36.23
N SER A 428 -40.88 -8.00 36.33
CA SER A 428 -39.77 -8.14 35.39
C SER A 428 -39.20 -9.56 35.39
N GLN A 429 -38.86 -10.10 36.57
CA GLN A 429 -38.31 -11.46 36.69
C GLN A 429 -39.29 -12.52 36.16
N ASN A 430 -40.59 -12.37 36.41
CA ASN A 430 -41.61 -13.27 35.88
C ASN A 430 -41.68 -13.20 34.35
N ARG A 431 -41.62 -11.98 33.78
CA ARG A 431 -41.57 -11.79 32.32
C ARG A 431 -40.32 -12.41 31.71
N ASP A 432 -39.16 -12.18 32.30
CA ASP A 432 -37.88 -12.72 31.82
C ASP A 432 -37.86 -14.25 31.91
N LEU A 433 -38.41 -14.82 32.99
CA LEU A 433 -38.56 -16.26 33.12
C LEU A 433 -39.45 -16.83 32.01
N LYS A 434 -40.62 -16.23 31.77
CA LYS A 434 -41.53 -16.66 30.68
C LYS A 434 -40.84 -16.61 29.31
N LEU A 435 -40.02 -15.59 29.06
CA LEU A 435 -39.24 -15.48 27.82
C LEU A 435 -38.15 -16.55 27.72
N MET A 436 -37.48 -16.89 28.82
CA MET A 436 -36.45 -17.93 28.83
C MET A 436 -37.01 -19.35 28.70
N THR A 437 -38.24 -19.58 29.16
CA THR A 437 -38.89 -20.90 29.17
C THR A 437 -39.96 -21.05 28.08
N ASP A 438 -40.06 -20.10 27.15
CA ASP A 438 -41.11 -20.01 26.12
C ASP A 438 -42.53 -20.23 26.69
N THR A 439 -42.74 -19.85 27.95
CA THR A 439 -44.01 -20.05 28.65
C THR A 439 -44.93 -18.91 28.31
N VAL A 440 -45.98 -19.23 27.54
CA VAL A 440 -46.98 -18.27 27.07
C VAL A 440 -48.18 -18.27 28.02
N GLY A 441 -48.84 -17.12 28.13
CA GLY A 441 -50.06 -16.97 28.91
C GLY A 441 -49.81 -16.54 30.36
N ASN A 442 -50.89 -16.19 31.03
CA ASN A 442 -50.88 -15.88 32.46
C ASN A 442 -52.03 -16.65 33.12
N PRO A 443 -51.76 -17.83 33.70
CA PRO A 443 -52.81 -18.69 34.27
C PRO A 443 -53.67 -17.98 35.32
N GLU A 444 -53.12 -16.99 36.03
CA GLU A 444 -53.86 -16.20 37.02
C GLU A 444 -54.81 -15.19 36.38
N GLU A 445 -54.49 -14.66 35.20
CA GLU A 445 -55.42 -13.82 34.44
C GLU A 445 -56.48 -14.67 33.75
N GLU A 446 -56.09 -15.80 33.15
CA GLU A 446 -56.98 -16.74 32.46
C GLU A 446 -58.05 -17.33 33.40
N ARG A 447 -57.81 -17.37 34.71
CA ARG A 447 -58.81 -17.78 35.71
C ARG A 447 -59.91 -16.74 35.96
N ARG A 448 -59.68 -15.48 35.61
CA ARG A 448 -60.59 -14.37 35.92
C ARG A 448 -61.58 -14.15 34.78
N ALA A 449 -62.85 -13.89 35.11
CA ALA A 449 -63.89 -13.69 34.10
C ALA A 449 -63.60 -12.49 33.19
N GLU A 450 -62.94 -11.44 33.71
CA GLU A 450 -62.55 -10.25 32.96
C GLU A 450 -61.62 -10.55 31.77
N PHE A 451 -60.85 -11.64 31.84
CA PHE A 451 -59.99 -12.08 30.73
C PHE A 451 -60.80 -12.47 29.49
N TYR A 452 -62.01 -12.99 29.66
CA TYR A 452 -62.89 -13.42 28.57
C TYR A 452 -63.86 -12.32 28.11
N ASN A 453 -63.79 -11.12 28.69
CA ASN A 453 -64.56 -9.95 28.27
C ASN A 453 -63.78 -9.07 27.26
N GLN A 454 -62.87 -9.67 26.51
CA GLN A 454 -61.99 -8.98 25.58
C GLN A 454 -62.52 -9.02 24.14
N PRO A 455 -62.13 -8.08 23.26
CA PRO A 455 -62.62 -8.05 21.88
C PRO A 455 -62.36 -9.33 21.08
N TRP A 456 -61.30 -10.06 21.41
CA TRP A 456 -60.94 -11.32 20.75
C TRP A 456 -61.85 -12.50 21.12
N SER A 457 -62.63 -12.39 22.20
CA SER A 457 -63.35 -13.55 22.76
C SER A 457 -64.47 -14.04 21.85
N GLN A 458 -65.21 -13.15 21.18
CA GLN A 458 -66.25 -13.54 20.22
C GLN A 458 -65.66 -14.29 19.02
N GLU A 459 -64.60 -13.77 18.42
CA GLU A 459 -63.92 -14.41 17.30
C GLU A 459 -63.29 -15.75 17.71
N ALA A 460 -62.68 -15.83 18.90
CA ALA A 460 -62.10 -17.05 19.42
C ALA A 460 -63.15 -18.16 19.59
N VAL A 461 -64.35 -17.82 20.09
CA VAL A 461 -65.47 -18.76 20.19
C VAL A 461 -65.92 -19.23 18.81
N SER A 462 -66.04 -18.33 17.83
CA SER A 462 -66.40 -18.70 16.44
C SER A 462 -65.37 -19.66 15.82
N ARG A 463 -64.07 -19.38 15.98
CA ARG A 463 -62.99 -20.26 15.51
C ARG A 463 -63.01 -21.61 16.22
N TYR A 464 -63.23 -21.62 17.53
CA TYR A 464 -63.37 -22.84 18.32
C TYR A 464 -64.54 -23.69 17.83
N PHE A 465 -65.73 -23.10 17.63
CA PHE A 465 -66.89 -23.82 17.11
C PHE A 465 -66.65 -24.39 15.72
N TYR A 466 -66.05 -23.61 14.82
CA TYR A 466 -65.70 -24.10 13.49
C TYR A 466 -64.78 -25.33 13.57
N CYS A 467 -63.68 -25.26 14.32
CA CYS A 467 -62.77 -26.38 14.51
C CYS A 467 -63.47 -27.60 15.15
N LYS A 468 -64.35 -27.37 16.14
CA LYS A 468 -65.07 -28.44 16.82
C LYS A 468 -66.08 -29.14 15.90
N ILE A 469 -66.77 -28.39 15.05
CA ILE A 469 -67.68 -28.95 14.04
C ILE A 469 -66.90 -29.79 13.02
N GLN A 470 -65.76 -29.31 12.52
CA GLN A 470 -64.92 -30.09 11.60
C GLN A 470 -64.41 -31.38 12.25
N GLN A 471 -63.99 -31.32 13.52
CA GLN A 471 -63.58 -32.51 14.27
C GLN A 471 -64.73 -33.52 14.39
N ARG A 472 -65.93 -33.07 14.77
CA ARG A 472 -67.11 -33.96 14.88
C ARG A 472 -67.52 -34.56 13.55
N ARG A 473 -67.43 -33.78 12.47
CA ARG A 473 -67.68 -34.26 11.12
C ARG A 473 -66.68 -35.35 10.74
N GLN A 474 -65.39 -35.15 11.01
CA GLN A 474 -64.35 -36.13 10.73
C GLN A 474 -64.54 -37.42 11.56
N GLU A 475 -64.90 -37.31 12.83
CA GLU A 475 -65.24 -38.47 13.68
C GLU A 475 -66.44 -39.26 13.12
N LEU A 476 -67.47 -38.58 12.64
CA LEU A 476 -68.64 -39.21 12.02
C LEU A 476 -68.29 -39.88 10.68
N GLU A 477 -67.52 -39.20 9.83
CA GLU A 477 -67.05 -39.76 8.56
C GLU A 477 -66.16 -40.99 8.79
N GLN A 478 -65.27 -40.98 9.79
CA GLN A 478 -64.49 -42.16 10.19
C GLN A 478 -65.37 -43.29 10.72
N ALA A 479 -66.33 -43.00 11.60
CA ALA A 479 -67.24 -44.00 12.14
C ALA A 479 -68.14 -44.64 11.06
N LEU A 480 -68.54 -43.86 10.06
CA LEU A 480 -69.30 -44.35 8.91
C LEU A 480 -68.40 -45.18 7.96
N ALA A 481 -67.16 -44.75 7.72
CA ALA A 481 -66.20 -45.51 6.91
C ALA A 481 -65.87 -46.88 7.53
N MET A 482 -65.72 -46.96 8.87
CA MET A 482 -65.49 -48.23 9.59
C MET A 482 -66.69 -49.18 9.59
N ARG A 483 -67.91 -48.69 9.30
CA ARG A 483 -69.12 -49.53 9.13
C ARG A 483 -69.28 -50.07 7.71
N THR A 484 -68.46 -49.61 6.76
CA THR A 484 -68.58 -49.95 5.34
C THR A 484 -67.46 -50.89 4.86
N THR A 485 -66.61 -51.36 5.78
CA THR A 485 -65.69 -52.49 5.66
C THR A 485 -66.15 -53.60 6.59
#